data_AF-A0A1Y3LAU5-F1
#
_entry.id   AF-A0A1Y3LAU5-F1
#
_cell.length_a   1.000
_cell.length_b   1.000
_cell.length_c   1.000
_cell.angle_alpha   90.00
_cell.angle_beta   90.00
_cell.angle_gamma   90.00
#
_symmetry.space_group_name_H-M   'P 1'
#
loop_
_entity.id
_entity.type
_entity.pdbx_description
1 polymer ?
#
loop_
_entity_poly.entity_id
_entity_poly.type
_entity_poly.pdbx_seq_one_letter_code
_entity_poly.pdbx_strand_id
1 'polypeptide(L)'
;MADLNAMSPAARSAAMRGGMDGWGFVGGLPGQICYQEPVDSKSRRRCNCGCGRRATHRGMANGVCLKMGCELSVRRWVKASNA
;
A
#
# COMPACT_ATOMS: atom_id res chain seq x y z
N MET A 1 -19.70 -3.50 -4.94
CA MET A 1 -18.98 -3.83 -3.70
C MET A 1 -17.71 -4.55 -4.10
N ALA A 2 -16.54 -4.18 -3.55
CA ALA A 2 -15.28 -4.80 -3.99
C ALA A 2 -15.27 -6.29 -3.63
N ASP A 3 -14.92 -7.16 -4.58
CA ASP A 3 -14.82 -8.60 -4.34
C ASP A 3 -13.50 -8.91 -3.63
N LEU A 4 -13.58 -9.43 -2.40
CA LEU A 4 -12.42 -9.83 -1.59
C LEU A 4 -11.57 -10.90 -2.29
N ASN A 5 -12.17 -11.77 -3.09
CA ASN A 5 -11.46 -12.85 -3.77
C ASN A 5 -10.60 -12.34 -4.93
N ALA A 6 -11.01 -11.23 -5.55
CA ALA A 6 -10.26 -10.56 -6.61
C ALA A 6 -9.08 -9.70 -6.08
N MET A 7 -9.00 -9.48 -4.75
CA MET A 7 -7.92 -8.69 -4.15
C MET A 7 -6.61 -9.48 -4.02
N SER A 8 -5.49 -8.74 -4.01
CA SER A 8 -4.21 -9.30 -3.60
C SER A 8 -4.28 -9.81 -2.16
N PRO A 9 -3.45 -10.80 -1.75
CA PRO A 9 -3.45 -11.29 -0.38
C PRO A 9 -3.24 -10.20 0.68
N ALA A 10 -2.40 -9.20 0.38
CA ALA A 10 -2.13 -8.08 1.27
C ALA A 10 -3.34 -7.15 1.41
N ALA A 11 -3.98 -6.81 0.28
CA ALA A 11 -5.20 -6.03 0.25
C ALA A 11 -6.34 -6.74 0.98
N ARG A 12 -6.54 -8.04 0.73
CA ARG A 12 -7.55 -8.85 1.41
C ARG A 12 -7.33 -8.88 2.93
N SER A 13 -6.09 -9.08 3.38
CA SER A 13 -5.77 -9.06 4.82
C SER A 13 -6.04 -7.69 5.44
N ALA A 14 -5.69 -6.60 4.75
CA ALA A 14 -5.97 -5.25 5.21
C ALA A 14 -7.48 -4.97 5.29
N ALA A 15 -8.26 -5.38 4.29
CA ALA A 15 -9.72 -5.26 4.27
C ALA A 15 -10.38 -6.03 5.43
N MET A 16 -9.93 -7.27 5.68
CA MET A 16 -10.48 -8.11 6.75
C MET A 16 -10.19 -7.56 8.16
N ARG A 17 -9.10 -6.78 8.33
CA ARG A 17 -8.68 -6.22 9.62
C ARG A 17 -9.15 -4.78 9.85
N GLY A 18 -9.18 -3.97 8.79
CA GLY A 18 -9.45 -2.53 8.84
C GLY A 18 -10.80 -2.11 8.25
N GLY A 19 -11.60 -3.07 7.77
CA GLY A 19 -12.87 -2.81 7.10
C GLY A 19 -12.72 -2.43 5.62
N MET A 20 -13.87 -2.23 4.97
CA MET A 20 -13.96 -1.92 3.53
C MET A 20 -14.70 -0.60 3.24
N ASP A 21 -14.98 0.19 4.27
CA ASP A 21 -15.65 1.47 4.08
C ASP A 21 -14.77 2.43 3.26
N GLY A 22 -15.34 2.99 2.19
CA GLY A 22 -14.60 3.84 1.25
C GLY A 22 -13.45 3.16 0.49
N TRP A 23 -13.41 1.82 0.39
CA TRP A 23 -12.32 1.09 -0.26
C TRP A 23 -12.09 1.55 -1.70
N GLY A 24 -10.85 1.96 -2.00
CA GLY A 24 -10.44 2.48 -3.31
C GLY A 24 -10.68 3.98 -3.51
N PHE A 25 -11.37 4.64 -2.58
CA PHE A 25 -11.68 6.07 -2.66
C PHE A 25 -10.95 6.89 -1.60
N VAL A 26 -10.86 6.38 -0.38
CA VAL A 26 -10.27 7.11 0.76
C VAL A 26 -9.23 6.23 1.45
N GLY A 27 -7.99 6.71 1.55
CA GLY A 27 -6.89 6.01 2.21
C GLY A 27 -6.17 6.89 3.23
N GLY A 28 -5.73 6.28 4.33
CA GLY A 28 -4.93 6.93 5.38
C GLY A 28 -5.74 7.44 6.58
N LEU A 29 -7.01 7.02 6.72
CA LEU A 29 -7.80 7.32 7.91
C LEU A 29 -7.39 6.43 9.10
N PRO A 30 -7.61 6.88 10.35
CA PRO A 30 -7.43 6.04 11.53
C PRO A 30 -8.20 4.71 11.40
N GLY A 31 -7.55 3.61 11.80
CA GLY A 31 -8.12 2.26 11.71
C GLY A 31 -7.93 1.56 10.36
N GLN A 32 -7.57 2.28 9.29
CA GLN A 32 -7.23 1.67 8.02
C GLN A 32 -5.82 1.07 8.07
N ILE A 33 -5.72 -0.23 7.80
CA ILE A 33 -4.44 -0.93 7.80
C ILE A 33 -3.62 -0.53 6.58
N CYS A 34 -2.40 -0.06 6.80
CA CYS A 34 -1.42 0.15 5.76
C CYS A 34 -0.78 -1.18 5.35
N TYR A 35 -0.57 -1.38 4.05
CA TYR A 35 0.05 -2.58 3.48
C TYR A 35 0.90 -2.21 2.28
N GLN A 36 1.64 -3.19 1.73
CA GLN A 36 2.47 -2.98 0.55
C GLN A 36 2.09 -3.91 -0.59
N GLU A 37 2.30 -3.43 -1.81
CA GLU A 37 2.11 -4.21 -3.04
C GLU A 37 3.21 -3.91 -4.06
N PRO A 38 3.47 -4.80 -5.03
CA PRO A 38 4.39 -4.51 -6.11
C PRO A 38 3.87 -3.35 -6.98
N VAL A 39 4.80 -2.56 -7.50
CA VAL A 39 4.52 -1.53 -8.51
C VAL A 39 4.56 -2.17 -9.90
N ASP A 40 3.75 -1.66 -10.82
CA ASP A 40 3.81 -2.05 -12.23
C ASP A 40 5.24 -1.90 -12.79
N SER A 41 5.70 -2.92 -13.52
CA SER A 41 7.08 -2.99 -14.04
C SER A 41 7.44 -1.84 -14.99
N LYS A 42 6.45 -1.17 -15.58
CA LYS A 42 6.61 0.00 -16.46
C LYS A 42 6.71 1.32 -15.70
N SER A 43 6.46 1.33 -14.38
CA SER A 43 6.53 2.56 -13.57
C SER A 43 7.94 3.13 -13.51
N ARG A 44 8.12 4.36 -14.00
CA ARG A 44 9.42 5.06 -14.02
C ARG A 44 9.71 5.85 -12.74
N ARG A 45 8.83 5.79 -11.73
CA ARG A 45 9.02 6.54 -10.47
C ARG A 45 10.26 6.04 -9.72
N ARG A 46 11.03 6.96 -9.14
CA ARG A 46 12.22 6.65 -8.33
C ARG A 46 11.86 6.55 -6.84
N CYS A 47 12.67 5.83 -6.08
CA CYS A 47 12.55 5.84 -4.62
C CYS A 47 13.05 7.16 -4.05
N ASN A 48 12.28 7.76 -3.14
CA ASN A 48 12.68 8.97 -2.42
C ASN A 48 13.51 8.67 -1.16
N CYS A 49 13.87 7.41 -0.93
CA CYS A 49 14.65 6.94 0.20
C CYS A 49 16.17 7.16 0.08
N GLY A 50 16.64 7.75 -1.03
CA GLY A 50 18.06 7.98 -1.30
C GLY A 50 18.79 6.82 -1.98
N CYS A 51 18.14 5.66 -2.23
CA CYS A 51 18.81 4.53 -2.86
C CYS A 51 19.10 4.70 -4.36
N GLY A 52 18.57 5.76 -5.00
CA GLY A 52 18.76 6.05 -6.43
C GLY A 52 18.02 5.10 -7.39
N ARG A 53 17.45 4.00 -6.92
CA ARG A 53 16.76 2.97 -7.73
C ARG A 53 15.31 3.36 -8.04
N ARG A 54 14.71 2.65 -9.01
CA ARG A 54 13.26 2.71 -9.29
C ARG A 54 12.46 2.22 -8.09
N ALA A 55 11.27 2.78 -7.89
CA ALA A 55 10.33 2.29 -6.91
C ALA A 55 9.79 0.93 -7.38
N THR A 56 9.84 -0.06 -6.48
CA THR A 56 9.38 -1.43 -6.74
C THR A 56 8.11 -1.76 -5.98
N HIS A 57 7.78 -0.98 -4.95
CA HIS A 57 6.65 -1.20 -4.07
C HIS A 57 5.82 0.06 -3.87
N ARG A 58 4.51 -0.13 -3.73
CA ARG A 58 3.53 0.87 -3.36
C ARG A 58 3.07 0.61 -1.93
N GLY A 59 3.01 1.67 -1.13
CA GLY A 59 2.37 1.70 0.18
C GLY A 59 0.92 2.07 0.00
N MET A 60 0.04 1.15 0.39
CA MET A 60 -1.39 1.21 0.19
C MET A 60 -2.10 1.32 1.55
N ALA A 61 -3.25 1.97 1.56
CA ALA A 61 -4.22 1.88 2.65
C ALA A 61 -5.62 1.90 2.03
N ASN A 62 -6.48 0.99 2.46
CA ASN A 62 -7.88 0.92 1.99
C ASN A 62 -8.03 0.98 0.45
N GLY A 63 -7.19 0.24 -0.29
CA GLY A 63 -7.20 0.24 -1.76
C GLY A 63 -6.56 1.46 -2.44
N VAL A 64 -6.09 2.46 -1.69
CA VAL A 64 -5.50 3.70 -2.22
C VAL A 64 -3.99 3.72 -2.04
N CYS A 65 -3.25 4.11 -3.08
CA CYS A 65 -1.80 4.27 -3.03
C CYS A 65 -1.42 5.62 -2.39
N LEU A 66 -0.74 5.57 -1.24
CA LEU A 66 -0.29 6.75 -0.49
C LEU A 66 1.19 7.05 -0.69
N LYS A 67 2.00 6.03 -1.00
CA LYS A 67 3.45 6.18 -1.19
C LYS A 67 3.98 5.18 -2.20
N MET A 68 5.10 5.49 -2.83
CA MET A 68 5.91 4.51 -3.57
C MET A 68 7.37 4.58 -3.13
N GLY A 69 8.07 3.45 -3.20
CA GLY A 69 9.47 3.36 -2.82
C GLY A 69 10.09 2.01 -3.15
N CYS A 70 11.35 1.83 -2.74
CA CYS A 70 11.94 0.49 -2.66
C CYS A 70 11.26 -0.31 -1.55
N GLU A 71 11.43 -1.62 -1.58
CA GLU A 71 10.84 -2.53 -0.59
C GLU A 71 11.09 -2.08 0.85
N LEU A 72 12.35 -1.77 1.20
CA LEU A 72 12.72 -1.36 2.56
C LEU A 72 12.02 -0.06 2.98
N SER A 73 11.94 0.93 2.09
CA SER A 73 11.30 2.21 2.39
C SER A 73 9.80 2.06 2.63
N VAL A 74 9.13 1.19 1.86
CA VAL A 74 7.69 0.96 2.02
C VAL A 74 7.43 0.10 3.26
N ARG A 75 8.21 -0.96 3.51
CA ARG A 75 8.12 -1.76 4.75
C ARG A 75 8.24 -0.90 6.01
N ARG A 76 9.20 0.02 6.06
CA ARG A 76 9.38 0.95 7.18
C ARG A 76 8.16 1.85 7.37
N TRP A 77 7.63 2.39 6.28
CA TRP A 77 6.43 3.21 6.31
C TRP A 77 5.22 2.42 6.81
N VAL A 78 4.99 1.20 6.29
CA VAL A 78 3.90 0.32 6.75
C VAL A 78 3.99 0.04 8.25
N LYS A 79 5.20 -0.26 8.75
CA LYS A 79 5.41 -0.49 10.18
C LYS A 79 5.10 0.76 11.01
N ALA A 80 5.55 1.94 10.57
CA ALA A 80 5.33 3.18 11.29
C ALA A 80 3.85 3.62 11.26
N SER A 81 3.14 3.40 10.16
CA SER A 81 1.74 3.80 10.01
C SER A 81 0.74 2.89 10.75
N ASN A 82 1.15 1.67 11.11
CA ASN A 82 0.34 0.70 11.84
C ASN A 82 0.78 0.56 13.32
N ALA A 83 1.68 1.42 13.78
CA ALA A 83 2.13 1.47 15.18
C ALA A 83 1.13 2.27 16.01
#